data_AF-A0A6M3K518-F1
#
_entry.id   AF-A0A6M3K518-F1
#
_cell.length_a   1.000
_cell.length_b   1.000
_cell.length_c   1.000
_cell.angle_alpha   90.00
_cell.angle_beta   90.00
_cell.angle_gamma   90.00
#
_symmetry.space_group_name_H-M   'P 1'
#
loop_
_entity.id
_entity.type
_entity.pdbx_description
1 polymer ?
#
loop_
_entity_poly.entity_id
_entity_poly.type
_entity_poly.pdbx_seq_one_letter_code
_entity_poly.pdbx_strand_id
1 'polypeptide(L)'
;MATYQIGETVICSITVKDSDGALQNAATSMNVAISRYFPAASIIVAGTTAMTGGGSAGAYSYDFASAGNIAGKYRITYTAVDGTRTTIQDDEFELD
;
A
#
# COMPACT_ATOMS: atom_id res chain seq x y z
N MET A 1 -4.19 -7.07 12.28
CA MET A 1 -3.81 -7.60 10.96
C MET A 1 -5.04 -8.26 10.36
N ALA A 2 -5.40 -7.91 9.14
CA ALA A 2 -6.49 -8.57 8.40
C ALA A 2 -5.99 -9.86 7.73
N THR A 3 -6.90 -10.80 7.47
CA THR A 3 -6.59 -12.08 6.82
C THR A 3 -7.45 -12.23 5.57
N TYR A 4 -6.85 -12.70 4.49
CA TYR A 4 -7.47 -12.88 3.18
C TYR A 4 -7.14 -14.26 2.63
N GLN A 5 -7.99 -14.79 1.75
CA GLN A 5 -7.73 -16.07 1.08
C GLN A 5 -6.87 -15.87 -0.17
N ILE A 6 -5.97 -16.82 -0.43
CA ILE A 6 -5.22 -16.84 -1.69
C ILE A 6 -6.20 -16.90 -2.88
N GLY A 7 -6.06 -15.95 -3.81
CA GLY A 7 -6.94 -15.77 -4.96
C GLY A 7 -7.86 -14.57 -4.85
N GLU A 8 -8.00 -13.97 -3.65
CA GLU A 8 -8.72 -12.71 -3.46
C GLU A 8 -7.90 -11.49 -3.92
N THR A 9 -8.59 -10.38 -4.16
CA THR A 9 -7.96 -9.07 -4.34
C THR A 9 -7.95 -8.33 -3.00
N VAL A 10 -6.76 -8.04 -2.49
CA VAL A 10 -6.57 -7.20 -1.30
C VAL A 10 -6.53 -5.74 -1.73
N ILE A 11 -7.51 -4.96 -1.27
CA ILE A 11 -7.56 -3.51 -1.57
C ILE A 11 -6.71 -2.78 -0.54
N CYS A 12 -5.56 -2.26 -0.98
CA CYS A 12 -4.66 -1.46 -0.17
C CYS A 12 -5.04 0.01 -0.33
N SER A 13 -5.55 0.67 0.71
CA SER A 13 -6.00 2.07 0.63
C SER A 13 -5.32 2.95 1.67
N ILE A 14 -5.00 4.18 1.28
CA ILE A 14 -4.48 5.19 2.20
C ILE A 14 -5.02 6.57 1.84
N THR A 15 -5.17 7.42 2.86
CA THR A 15 -5.50 8.83 2.69
C THR A 15 -4.35 9.71 3.16
N VAL A 16 -4.00 10.71 2.35
CA VAL A 16 -3.07 11.78 2.70
C VAL A 16 -3.87 13.00 3.15
N LYS A 17 -3.47 13.56 4.29
CA LYS A 17 -4.04 14.78 4.86
C LYS A 17 -2.95 15.83 5.09
N ASP A 18 -3.35 17.09 4.99
CA ASP A 18 -2.52 18.22 5.40
C ASP A 18 -2.50 18.39 6.93
N SER A 19 -1.81 19.42 7.41
CA SER A 19 -1.71 19.74 8.84
C SER A 19 -3.04 20.12 9.48
N ASP A 20 -3.99 20.59 8.68
CA ASP A 20 -5.33 20.99 9.13
C ASP A 20 -6.31 19.81 9.10
N GLY A 21 -5.85 18.64 8.63
CA GLY A 21 -6.61 17.40 8.55
C GLY A 21 -7.49 17.28 7.30
N ALA A 22 -7.37 18.20 6.34
CA ALA A 22 -8.07 18.13 5.07
C ALA A 22 -7.36 17.17 4.11
N LEU A 23 -8.13 16.49 3.25
CA LEU A 23 -7.55 15.59 2.25
C LEU A 23 -6.76 16.37 1.20
N GLN A 24 -5.54 15.93 0.94
CA GLN A 24 -4.66 16.58 -0.04
C GLN A 24 -3.87 15.54 -0.83
N ASN A 25 -3.73 15.77 -2.14
CA ASN A 25 -2.90 14.92 -2.99
C ASN A 25 -1.42 15.07 -2.62
N ALA A 26 -0.70 13.95 -2.64
CA ALA A 26 0.75 13.99 -2.63
C ALA A 26 1.23 14.76 -3.88
N ALA A 27 2.08 15.78 -3.70
CA ALA A 27 2.47 16.70 -4.76
C ALA A 27 3.38 16.06 -5.82
N THR A 28 4.12 15.01 -5.46
CA THR A 28 5.06 14.33 -6.35
C THR A 28 4.63 12.91 -6.67
N SER A 29 4.39 12.08 -5.66
CA SER A 29 3.99 10.68 -5.88
C SER A 29 3.34 10.05 -4.67
N MET A 30 2.51 9.03 -4.93
CA MET A 30 2.04 8.09 -3.93
C MET A 30 2.32 6.67 -4.43
N ASN A 31 3.19 5.94 -3.72
CA ASN A 31 3.63 4.61 -4.11
C ASN A 31 3.31 3.57 -3.03
N VAL A 32 3.23 2.32 -3.43
CA VAL A 32 3.06 1.17 -2.56
C VAL A 32 4.16 0.13 -2.79
N ALA A 33 4.64 -0.48 -1.72
CA ALA A 33 5.43 -1.71 -1.76
C ALA A 33 4.67 -2.80 -1.00
N ILE A 34 4.77 -4.04 -1.46
CA ILE A 34 4.25 -5.20 -0.73
C ILE A 34 5.36 -6.24 -0.65
N SER A 35 5.66 -6.68 0.57
CA SER A 35 6.63 -7.73 0.82
C SER A 35 6.05 -8.79 1.72
N ARG A 36 6.34 -10.06 1.44
CA ARG A 36 6.11 -11.14 2.39
C ARG A 36 7.31 -11.21 3.32
N TYR A 37 7.09 -11.33 4.63
CA TYR A 37 8.17 -11.47 5.62
C TYR A 37 8.15 -12.84 6.34
N PHE A 38 7.06 -13.61 6.21
CA PHE A 38 6.94 -14.98 6.71
C PHE A 38 6.09 -15.81 5.74
N PRO A 39 6.40 -17.10 5.46
CA PRO A 39 7.49 -17.89 6.02
C PRO A 39 8.88 -17.57 5.44
N ALA A 40 8.93 -16.91 4.29
CA ALA A 40 10.18 -16.49 3.65
C ALA A 40 10.04 -15.08 3.08
N ALA A 41 11.08 -14.27 3.30
CA ALA A 41 11.14 -12.89 2.83
C ALA A 41 11.11 -12.84 1.30
N SER A 42 10.25 -12.00 0.74
CA SER A 42 10.15 -11.79 -0.71
C SER A 42 9.52 -10.44 -1.01
N ILE A 43 10.08 -9.73 -1.99
CA ILE A 43 9.45 -8.53 -2.56
C ILE A 43 8.43 -8.98 -3.60
N ILE A 44 7.19 -8.56 -3.42
CA ILE A 44 6.05 -8.96 -4.26
C ILE A 44 5.63 -7.81 -5.15
N VAL A 45 5.56 -6.60 -4.57
CA VAL A 45 5.33 -5.34 -5.28
C VAL A 45 6.46 -4.38 -4.94
N ALA A 46 7.13 -3.85 -5.96
CA ALA A 46 8.24 -2.92 -5.80
C ALA A 46 7.75 -1.56 -5.26
N GLY A 47 8.53 -0.90 -4.41
CA GLY A 47 8.16 0.38 -3.79
C GLY A 47 8.08 1.59 -4.73
N THR A 48 8.26 1.39 -6.02
CA THR A 48 8.03 2.38 -7.08
C THR A 48 6.68 2.21 -7.77
N THR A 49 5.88 1.20 -7.39
CA THR A 49 4.55 1.00 -7.96
C THR A 49 3.62 2.13 -7.50
N ALA A 50 3.16 2.93 -8.47
CA ALA A 50 2.24 4.03 -8.21
C ALA A 50 0.86 3.52 -7.78
N MET A 51 0.25 4.21 -6.82
CA MET A 51 -1.15 3.98 -6.43
C MET A 51 -2.09 4.82 -7.30
N THR A 52 -3.31 4.34 -7.50
CA THR A 52 -4.35 5.07 -8.22
C THR A 52 -5.04 6.05 -7.28
N GLY A 53 -5.16 7.33 -7.69
CA GLY A 53 -5.96 8.31 -6.95
C GLY A 53 -7.45 8.02 -7.11
N GLY A 54 -8.16 7.80 -6.00
CA GLY A 54 -9.55 7.36 -5.94
C GLY A 54 -10.60 8.45 -6.25
N GLY A 55 -10.35 9.31 -7.24
CA GLY A 55 -11.26 10.38 -7.71
C GLY A 55 -11.44 11.56 -6.75
N SER A 56 -11.29 11.35 -5.44
CA SER A 56 -11.21 12.42 -4.42
C SER A 56 -9.75 12.78 -4.14
N ALA A 57 -9.49 14.05 -3.83
CA ALA A 57 -8.16 14.49 -3.41
C ALA A 57 -7.67 13.65 -2.22
N GLY A 58 -6.38 13.29 -2.22
CA GLY A 58 -5.70 12.62 -1.12
C GLY A 58 -6.07 11.17 -0.87
N ALA A 59 -7.05 10.58 -1.56
CA ALA A 59 -7.39 9.16 -1.42
C ALA A 59 -6.70 8.32 -2.50
N TYR A 60 -6.01 7.25 -2.09
CA TYR A 60 -5.26 6.39 -3.00
C TYR A 60 -5.58 4.91 -2.73
N SER A 61 -5.63 4.11 -3.79
CA SER A 61 -5.78 2.66 -3.69
C SER A 61 -4.84 1.90 -4.63
N TYR A 62 -4.55 0.66 -4.24
CA TYR A 62 -3.88 -0.33 -5.06
C TYR A 62 -4.54 -1.70 -4.87
N ASP A 63 -4.91 -2.33 -5.97
CA ASP A 63 -5.57 -3.62 -5.99
C ASP A 63 -4.51 -4.72 -6.11
N PHE A 64 -4.23 -5.38 -4.99
CA PHE A 64 -3.27 -6.48 -4.95
C PHE A 64 -3.97 -7.81 -5.21
N ALA A 65 -3.83 -8.33 -6.43
CA ALA A 65 -4.27 -9.68 -6.76
C ALA A 65 -3.38 -10.72 -6.08
N SER A 66 -3.91 -11.42 -5.08
CA SER A 66 -3.13 -12.39 -4.30
C SER A 66 -2.90 -13.73 -5.04
N ALA A 67 -3.57 -13.96 -6.16
CA ALA A 67 -3.40 -15.17 -6.97
C ALA A 67 -1.91 -15.41 -7.33
N GLY A 68 -1.44 -16.63 -7.15
CA GLY A 68 -0.04 -17.03 -7.40
C GLY A 68 0.95 -16.69 -6.29
N ASN A 69 0.48 -16.07 -5.20
CA ASN A 69 1.26 -15.93 -3.96
C ASN A 69 1.08 -17.15 -3.04
N ILE A 70 1.85 -17.20 -1.95
CA ILE A 70 1.77 -18.27 -0.94
C ILE A 70 1.25 -17.71 0.38
N ALA A 71 0.73 -18.59 1.23
CA ALA A 71 0.27 -18.24 2.56
C ALA A 71 1.40 -17.64 3.42
N GLY A 72 1.02 -16.74 4.33
CA GLY A 72 1.93 -16.12 5.28
C GLY A 72 1.65 -14.63 5.48
N LYS A 73 2.63 -13.94 6.05
CA LYS A 73 2.47 -12.56 6.53
C LYS A 73 3.15 -11.57 5.60
N TYR A 74 2.39 -10.54 5.28
CA TYR A 74 2.72 -9.51 4.31
C TYR A 74 2.72 -8.15 4.98
N ARG A 75 3.67 -7.30 4.56
CA ARG A 75 3.75 -5.89 4.90
C ARG A 75 3.45 -5.07 3.66
N ILE A 76 2.62 -4.05 3.84
CA ILE A 76 2.37 -2.99 2.88
C ILE A 76 3.12 -1.76 3.36
N THR A 77 3.90 -1.13 2.48
CA THR A 77 4.58 0.13 2.75
C THR A 77 4.06 1.18 1.79
N TYR A 78 3.43 2.22 2.32
CA TYR A 78 2.91 3.36 1.59
C TYR A 78 3.93 4.50 1.67
N THR A 79 4.33 5.06 0.53
CA THR A 79 5.27 6.18 0.46
C THR A 79 4.64 7.37 -0.27
N ALA A 80 4.41 8.46 0.46
CA ALA A 80 3.97 9.74 -0.09
C ALA A 80 5.18 10.67 -0.23
N VAL A 81 5.32 11.32 -1.39
CA VAL A 81 6.37 12.32 -1.66
C VAL A 81 5.70 13.65 -2.02
N ASP A 82 6.04 14.68 -1.24
CA ASP A 82 5.59 16.06 -1.37
C ASP A 82 6.79 16.99 -1.58
N GLY A 83 7.25 17.11 -2.81
CA GLY A 83 8.47 17.85 -3.12
C GLY A 83 9.69 17.19 -2.49
N THR A 84 10.23 17.78 -1.42
CA THR A 84 11.39 17.24 -0.69
C THR A 84 11.01 16.41 0.54
N ARG A 85 9.73 16.38 0.92
CA ARG A 85 9.25 15.63 2.08
C ARG A 85 8.81 14.23 1.66
N THR A 86 9.32 13.22 2.36
CA THR A 86 8.89 11.83 2.22
C THR A 86 8.21 11.36 3.50
N THR A 87 7.00 10.83 3.38
CA THR A 87 6.25 10.22 4.49
C THR A 87 6.04 8.74 4.19
N ILE A 88 6.30 7.88 5.18
CA ILE A 88 6.16 6.43 5.07
C ILE A 88 5.18 5.94 6.13
N GLN A 89 4.24 5.09 5.73
CA GLN A 89 3.36 4.36 6.63
C GLN A 89 3.40 2.87 6.27
N ASP A 90 3.52 2.01 7.28
CA ASP A 90 3.44 0.56 7.12
C ASP A 90 2.10 0.01 7.62
N ASP A 91 1.63 -1.06 6.99
CA ASP A 91 0.49 -1.88 7.42
C ASP A 91 0.79 -3.36 7.15
N GLU A 92 -0.01 -4.28 7.71
CA GLU A 92 0.20 -5.71 7.57
C GLU A 92 -1.10 -6.49 7.31
N PHE A 93 -0.98 -7.57 6.53
CA PHE A 93 -2.04 -8.54 6.30
C PHE A 93 -1.48 -9.97 6.21
N GLU A 94 -2.36 -10.95 6.31
CA GLU A 94 -2.06 -12.36 6.17
C GLU A 94 -2.83 -12.95 4.98
N LEU A 95 -2.16 -13.82 4.23
CA LEU A 95 -2.79 -14.69 3.24
C LEU A 95 -2.87 -16.11 3.81
N ASP A 96 -4.05 -16.71 3.72
CA ASP A 96 -4.34 -18.11 4.06
C ASP A 96 -4.74 -18.92 2.83
#